data_AF-A0AB36YHY3-F1
#
_entry.id   AF-A0AB36YHY3-F1
#
_cell.length_a   1.000
_cell.length_b   1.000
_cell.length_c   1.000
_cell.angle_alpha   90.00
_cell.angle_beta   90.00
_cell.angle_gamma   90.00
#
_symmetry.space_group_name_H-M   'P 1'
#
loop_
_entity.id
_entity.type
_entity.pdbx_description
1 polymer ?
#
loop_
_entity_poly.entity_id
_entity_poly.type
_entity_poly.pdbx_seq_one_letter_code
_entity_poly.pdbx_strand_id
1 'polypeptide(L)'
;HREKSPGVVLVKIDDAALQAIGRWPWSRAKIAELTNRLAELGAKVVAFDIFFSEKENPAADGALAEAIKHFQSRPHHQVISGYDIE
;
A
#
# COMPACT_ATOMS: atom_id res chain seq x y z
N HIS A 1 15.94 13.77 18.42
CA HIS A 1 14.94 14.31 17.49
C HIS A 1 15.54 14.33 16.09
N ARG A 2 15.27 13.33 15.23
CA ARG A 2 15.70 13.39 13.82
C ARG A 2 14.75 14.34 13.08
N GLU A 3 15.33 15.32 12.39
CA GLU A 3 14.64 16.15 11.41
C GLU A 3 13.83 15.28 10.45
N LYS A 4 12.56 15.65 10.24
CA LYS A 4 11.69 14.99 9.27
C LYS A 4 12.29 15.25 7.89
N SER A 5 12.78 14.21 7.22
CA SER A 5 13.24 14.35 5.84
C SER A 5 12.09 14.88 4.97
N PRO A 6 12.24 16.04 4.32
CA PRO A 6 11.21 16.59 3.44
C PRO A 6 11.05 15.64 2.26
N GLY A 7 10.00 14.80 2.28
CA GLY A 7 9.74 13.82 1.22
C GLY A 7 9.28 12.45 1.69
N VAL A 8 9.31 12.16 3.00
CA VAL A 8 8.78 10.90 3.55
C VAL A 8 7.51 11.18 4.36
N VAL A 9 6.41 10.52 3.98
CA VAL A 9 5.14 10.54 4.72
C VAL A 9 4.92 9.17 5.34
N LEU A 10 4.71 9.13 6.65
CA LEU A 10 4.29 7.93 7.35
C LEU A 10 2.77 7.89 7.40
N VAL A 11 2.17 6.90 6.75
CA VAL A 11 0.74 6.59 6.87
C VAL A 11 0.58 5.57 7.98
N LYS A 12 -0.10 5.96 9.07
CA LYS A 12 -0.33 5.09 10.23
C LYS A 12 -1.71 4.47 10.15
N ILE A 13 -1.80 3.20 10.52
CA ILE A 13 -3.06 2.51 10.76
C ILE A 13 -3.23 2.44 12.28
N ASP A 14 -3.97 3.39 12.83
CA ASP A 14 -4.24 3.53 14.26
C ASP A 14 -5.74 3.35 14.56
N ASP A 15 -6.13 3.49 15.82
CA ASP A 15 -7.52 3.28 16.26
C ASP A 15 -8.52 4.16 15.49
N ALA A 16 -8.13 5.39 15.14
CA ALA A 16 -8.99 6.28 14.35
C ALA A 16 -9.16 5.75 12.93
N ALA A 17 -8.09 5.24 12.31
CA ALA A 17 -8.18 4.57 11.01
C ALA A 17 -9.05 3.31 11.08
N LEU A 18 -8.93 2.50 12.15
CA LEU A 18 -9.74 1.30 12.33
C LEU A 18 -11.22 1.60 12.56
N GLN A 19 -11.54 2.68 13.27
CA GLN A 19 -12.91 3.15 13.44
C GLN A 19 -13.51 3.65 12.13
N ALA A 20 -12.72 4.34 11.29
CA ALA A 20 -13.19 4.94 10.05
C ALA A 20 -13.32 3.93 8.89
N ILE A 21 -12.38 2.99 8.76
CA ILE A 21 -12.25 2.11 7.59
C ILE A 21 -12.63 0.66 7.92
N GLY A 22 -12.51 0.27 9.18
CA GLY A 22 -12.81 -1.07 9.65
C GLY A 22 -11.59 -1.82 10.18
N ARG A 23 -11.84 -3.05 10.62
CA ARG A 23 -10.88 -3.87 11.35
C ARG A 23 -9.69 -4.31 10.47
N TRP A 24 -8.51 -4.30 11.07
CA TRP A 24 -7.28 -4.86 10.50
C TRP A 24 -7.24 -6.40 10.59
N PRO A 25 -6.64 -7.12 9.61
CA PRO A 25 -6.06 -6.62 8.36
C PRO A 25 -7.13 -6.16 7.37
N TRP A 26 -6.86 -5.04 6.69
CA TRP A 26 -7.72 -4.61 5.59
C TRP A 26 -7.56 -5.54 4.39
N SER A 27 -8.64 -5.73 3.63
CA SER A 27 -8.64 -6.52 2.38
C SER A 27 -7.59 -5.99 1.40
N ARG A 28 -6.97 -6.89 0.62
CA ARG A 28 -6.03 -6.54 -0.45
C ARG A 28 -6.66 -5.61 -1.49
N ALA A 29 -7.98 -5.68 -1.71
CA ALA A 29 -8.70 -4.73 -2.57
C ALA A 29 -8.63 -3.29 -2.02
N LYS A 30 -8.68 -3.12 -0.69
CA LYS A 30 -8.54 -1.81 -0.04
C LYS A 30 -7.11 -1.29 -0.14
N ILE A 31 -6.12 -2.17 0.00
CA ILE A 31 -4.70 -1.81 -0.20
C ILE A 31 -4.44 -1.41 -1.66
N ALA A 32 -5.07 -2.08 -2.63
CA ALA A 32 -4.99 -1.71 -4.05
C ALA A 32 -5.51 -0.28 -4.30
N GLU A 33 -6.68 0.04 -3.74
CA GLU A 33 -7.26 1.38 -3.79
C GLU A 33 -6.31 2.44 -3.20
N LEU A 34 -5.75 2.17 -2.02
CA LEU A 34 -4.79 3.04 -1.36
C LEU A 34 -3.54 3.26 -2.23
N THR A 35 -3.01 2.20 -2.85
CA THR A 35 -1.81 2.26 -3.72
C THR A 35 -2.05 3.18 -4.91
N ASN A 36 -3.19 3.03 -5.58
CA ASN A 36 -3.57 3.90 -6.69
C ASN A 36 -3.71 5.35 -6.24
N ARG A 37 -4.34 5.58 -5.08
CA ARG A 37 -4.53 6.92 -4.53
C ARG A 37 -3.21 7.60 -4.17
N LEU A 38 -2.25 6.86 -3.61
CA LEU A 38 -0.91 7.38 -3.32
C LEU A 38 -0.20 7.80 -4.62
N ALA A 39 -0.39 7.05 -5.70
CA ALA A 39 0.14 7.41 -7.02
C ALA A 39 -0.47 8.73 -7.55
N GLU A 40 -1.78 8.93 -7.39
CA GLU A 40 -2.47 10.18 -7.74
C GLU A 40 -1.98 11.37 -6.93
N LEU A 41 -1.66 11.14 -5.65
CA LEU A 41 -1.12 12.14 -4.73
C LEU A 41 0.38 12.43 -4.97
N GLY A 42 1.00 11.79 -5.96
CA GLY A 42 2.38 12.06 -6.37
C GLY A 42 3.44 11.21 -5.68
N ALA A 43 3.06 10.16 -4.93
CA ALA A 43 4.02 9.23 -4.36
C ALA A 43 4.82 8.54 -5.48
N LYS A 44 6.15 8.57 -5.35
CA LYS A 44 7.08 7.84 -6.23
C LYS A 44 7.47 6.49 -5.66
N VAL A 45 7.45 6.35 -4.35
CA VAL A 45 7.79 5.09 -3.68
C VAL A 45 6.71 4.78 -2.66
N VAL A 46 6.23 3.53 -2.65
CA VAL A 46 5.33 3.00 -1.63
C VAL A 46 6.02 1.80 -0.99
N ALA A 47 6.22 1.85 0.32
CA ALA A 47 6.76 0.73 1.08
C ALA A 47 5.66 0.13 1.96
N PHE A 48 5.39 -1.16 1.81
CA PHE A 48 4.46 -1.88 2.69
C PHE A 48 5.22 -2.53 3.84
N ASP A 49 4.85 -2.15 5.05
CA ASP A 49 5.17 -2.87 6.29
C ASP A 49 3.97 -3.74 6.68
N ILE A 50 3.56 -4.61 5.76
CA ILE A 50 2.38 -5.48 5.89
C ILE A 50 2.79 -6.88 5.43
N PHE A 51 2.44 -7.90 6.22
CA PHE A 51 2.67 -9.29 5.86
C PHE A 51 1.44 -9.88 5.17
N PHE A 52 1.57 -10.20 3.87
CA PHE A 52 0.50 -10.76 3.04
C PHE A 52 0.60 -12.29 2.97
N SER A 53 0.49 -12.97 4.12
CA SER A 53 0.86 -14.39 4.26
C SER A 53 -0.01 -15.41 3.51
N GLU A 54 -1.33 -15.18 3.43
CA GLU A 54 -2.28 -16.13 2.84
C GLU A 54 -3.09 -15.46 1.75
N LYS A 55 -3.40 -16.21 0.67
CA LYS A 55 -4.32 -15.74 -0.38
C LYS A 55 -5.67 -15.40 0.24
N GLU A 56 -6.24 -14.26 -0.14
CA GLU A 56 -7.51 -13.80 0.40
C GLU A 56 -8.64 -14.34 -0.47
N ASN A 57 -8.67 -13.88 -1.71
CA ASN A 57 -9.49 -14.41 -2.79
C ASN A 57 -8.94 -13.89 -4.13
N PRO A 58 -9.21 -14.58 -5.26
CA PRO A 58 -8.64 -14.20 -6.55
C PRO A 58 -8.90 -12.76 -6.99
N ALA A 59 -10.06 -12.20 -6.62
CA ALA A 59 -10.42 -10.83 -7.00
C ALA A 59 -9.61 -9.79 -6.22
N ALA A 60 -9.49 -9.95 -4.89
CA ALA A 60 -8.74 -9.03 -4.04
C ALA A 60 -7.23 -9.14 -4.29
N ASP A 61 -6.73 -10.37 -4.43
CA ASP A 61 -5.32 -10.63 -4.74
C ASP A 61 -4.95 -10.04 -6.11
N GLY A 62 -5.79 -10.28 -7.13
CA GLY A 62 -5.62 -9.71 -8.46
C GLY A 62 -5.67 -8.18 -8.48
N ALA A 63 -6.58 -7.57 -7.71
CA ALA A 63 -6.67 -6.11 -7.62
C ALA A 63 -5.37 -5.48 -7.08
N LEU A 64 -4.77 -6.06 -6.04
CA LEU A 64 -3.51 -5.57 -5.49
C LEU A 64 -2.35 -5.76 -6.48
N ALA A 65 -2.27 -6.94 -7.11
CA ALA A 65 -1.25 -7.22 -8.12
C ALA A 65 -1.31 -6.22 -9.29
N GLU A 66 -2.50 -5.95 -9.82
CA GLU A 66 -2.67 -4.98 -10.91
C GLU A 66 -2.37 -3.54 -10.47
N ALA A 67 -2.74 -3.14 -9.24
CA ALA A 67 -2.38 -1.84 -8.71
C ALA A 67 -0.87 -1.65 -8.58
N ILE A 68 -0.15 -2.68 -8.13
CA ILE A 68 1.32 -2.66 -8.05
C ILE A 68 1.95 -2.56 -9.44
N LYS A 69 1.49 -3.37 -10.40
CA LYS A 69 1.97 -3.29 -11.79
C LYS A 69 1.74 -1.91 -12.39
N HIS A 70 0.54 -1.35 -12.21
CA HIS A 70 0.21 -0.02 -12.69
C HIS A 70 1.08 1.07 -12.05
N PHE A 71 1.30 1.00 -10.73
CA PHE A 71 2.17 1.93 -10.02
C PHE A 71 3.59 1.89 -10.59
N GLN A 72 4.16 0.69 -10.73
CA GLN A 72 5.53 0.47 -11.20
C GLN A 72 5.73 0.70 -12.70
N SER A 73 4.66 0.72 -13.50
CA SER A 73 4.74 1.04 -14.94
C SER A 73 5.15 2.49 -15.21
N ARG A 74 5.00 3.37 -14.22
CA ARG A 74 5.34 4.79 -14.34
C ARG A 74 6.84 5.01 -14.11
N PRO A 75 7.53 5.86 -14.90
CA PRO A 75 8.94 6.16 -14.69
C PRO A 75 9.25 6.62 -13.26
N HIS A 76 10.31 6.08 -12.67
CA HIS A 76 10.76 6.37 -11.30
C HIS A 76 9.76 6.01 -10.19
N HIS A 77 8.80 5.10 -10.44
CA HIS A 77 7.90 4.60 -9.42
C HIS A 77 8.28 3.19 -8.97
N GLN A 78 8.22 2.93 -7.67
CA GLN A 78 8.57 1.63 -7.10
C GLN A 78 7.67 1.26 -5.91
N VAL A 79 7.25 -0.01 -5.85
CA VAL A 79 6.72 -0.60 -4.62
C VAL A 79 7.83 -1.42 -3.96
N ILE A 80 7.98 -1.25 -2.65
CA ILE A 80 8.89 -2.03 -1.83
C ILE A 80 8.02 -2.83 -0.86
N SER A 81 8.23 -4.14 -0.81
CA SER A 81 7.59 -5.02 0.16
C SER A 81 8.68 -5.84 0.83
N GLY A 82 8.57 -6.03 2.14
CA GLY A 82 9.48 -6.90 2.89
C GLY A 82 9.28 -8.39 2.59
N TYR A 83 8.25 -8.73 1.81
CA TYR A 83 7.82 -10.09 1.53
C TYR A 83 7.35 -10.21 0.07
N ASP A 84 7.63 -11.35 -0.55
CA ASP A 84 7.22 -11.64 -1.92
C ASP A 84 5.70 -11.65 -2.03
N ILE A 85 5.20 -10.81 -2.93
CA ILE A 85 3.78 -10.74 -3.28
C ILE A 85 3.66 -11.59 -4.55
N GLU A 86 3.60 -12.91 -4.39
CA GLU A 86 3.42 -13.87 -5.51
C GLU A 86 2.02 -13.81 -6.13
#